data_AF-A0A7C5GAQ2-F1
#
_entry.id   AF-A0A7C5GAQ2-F1
#
_cell.length_a   1.000
_cell.length_b   1.000
_cell.length_c   1.000
_cell.angle_alpha   90.00
_cell.angle_beta   90.00
_cell.angle_gamma   90.00
#
_symmetry.space_group_name_H-M   'P 1'
#
loop_
_entity.id
_entity.type
_entity.pdbx_description
1 polymer ?
#
loop_
_entity_poly.entity_id
_entity_poly.type
_entity_poly.pdbx_seq_one_letter_code
_entity_poly.pdbx_strand_id
1 'polypeptide(L)' 'MQKFFPFLAWLPLSKKYWKDDLIAGVTGTIIVIPQAVAFAMIACMPPVYGFYTAMLTPVIAAIFGSSYHL' A
#
# COMPACT_ATOMS: atom_id res chain seq x y z
N MET A 1 -12.92 19.65 -4.32
CA MET A 1 -13.14 18.19 -4.40
C MET A 1 -11.89 17.36 -4.12
N GLN A 2 -10.71 17.76 -4.61
CA GLN A 2 -9.43 17.05 -4.40
C GLN A 2 -9.00 16.92 -2.92
N LYS A 3 -9.51 17.78 -2.02
CA LYS A 3 -9.30 17.69 -0.57
C LYS A 3 -10.02 16.50 0.12
N PHE A 4 -11.11 16.02 -0.48
CA PHE A 4 -11.92 14.92 0.06
C PHE A 4 -11.67 13.59 -0.67
N PHE A 5 -11.21 13.65 -1.91
CA PHE A 5 -10.92 12.49 -2.75
C PHE A 5 -9.54 12.66 -3.43
N PRO A 6 -8.44 12.47 -2.68
CA PRO A 6 -7.10 12.74 -3.18
C PRO A 6 -6.68 11.75 -4.29
N PHE A 7 -7.28 10.57 -4.37
CA PHE A 7 -6.98 9.60 -5.42
C PHE A 7 -7.29 10.09 -6.85
N LEU A 8 -8.22 11.03 -7.00
CA LEU A 8 -8.52 11.65 -8.30
C LEU A 8 -7.37 12.50 -8.83
N ALA A 9 -6.43 12.92 -7.97
CA ALA A 9 -5.24 13.69 -8.36
C ALA A 9 -4.22 12.82 -9.09
N TRP A 10 -4.02 11.58 -8.62
CA TRP A 10 -2.95 10.69 -9.10
C TRP A 10 -3.40 9.64 -10.12
N LEU A 11 -4.70 9.33 -10.18
CA LEU A 11 -5.28 8.43 -11.18
C LEU A 11 -4.89 8.75 -12.65
N PRO A 12 -4.88 10.02 -13.14
CA PRO A 12 -4.46 10.30 -14.51
C PRO A 12 -2.95 10.10 -14.74
N LEU A 13 -2.12 10.29 -13.73
CA LEU A 13 -0.66 10.10 -13.79
C LEU A 13 -0.27 8.62 -13.78
N SER A 14 -1.00 7.79 -13.04
CA SER A 14 -0.82 6.33 -13.00
C SER A 14 -0.90 5.69 -14.40
N LYS A 15 -1.75 6.21 -15.30
CA LYS A 15 -1.84 5.70 -16.69
C LYS A 15 -0.52 5.81 -17.47
N LYS A 16 0.34 6.77 -17.12
CA LYS A 16 1.62 6.99 -17.79
C LYS A 16 2.72 6.05 -17.26
N TYR A 17 2.66 5.66 -15.99
CA TYR A 17 3.71 4.91 -15.28
C TYR A 17 3.28 3.51 -14.82
N TRP A 18 2.14 3.01 -15.31
CA TRP A 18 1.53 1.76 -14.84
C TRP A 18 2.46 0.53 -14.83
N LYS A 19 3.43 0.46 -15.77
CA LYS A 19 4.40 -0.65 -15.83
C LYS A 19 5.39 -0.58 -14.67
N ASP A 20 5.90 0.62 -14.41
CA ASP A 20 6.86 0.88 -13.34
C ASP A 20 6.17 0.70 -11.99
N ASP A 21 4.93 1.19 -11.84
CA ASP A 21 4.09 1.00 -10.65
C ASP A 21 3.79 -0.48 -10.39
N LEU A 22 3.56 -1.27 -11.44
CA LEU A 22 3.31 -2.72 -11.30
C LEU A 22 4.56 -3.45 -10.78
N ILE A 23 5.74 -3.14 -11.34
CA ILE A 23 7.00 -3.74 -10.89
C ILE A 23 7.32 -3.31 -9.45
N ALA A 24 7.15 -2.02 -9.13
CA ALA A 24 7.34 -1.51 -7.79
C ALA A 24 6.37 -2.15 -6.79
N GLY A 25 5.09 -2.29 -7.15
CA GLY A 25 4.06 -2.91 -6.32
C GLY A 25 4.34 -4.40 -6.03
N VAL A 26 4.76 -5.17 -7.04
CA VAL A 26 5.14 -6.58 -6.84
C VAL A 26 6.36 -6.69 -5.94
N THR A 27 7.39 -5.87 -6.19
CA THR A 27 8.63 -5.89 -5.42
C THR A 27 8.39 -5.47 -3.97
N GLY A 28 7.60 -4.42 -3.75
CA GLY A 28 7.19 -3.96 -2.43
C GLY A 28 6.37 -4.99 -1.67
N THR A 29 5.46 -5.69 -2.34
CA THR A 29 4.63 -6.74 -1.72
C THR A 29 5.47 -7.90 -1.21
N ILE A 30 6.48 -8.34 -1.97
CA ILE A 30 7.40 -9.41 -1.55
C ILE A 30 8.12 -9.06 -0.25
N ILE A 31 8.48 -7.78 -0.07
CA ILE A 31 9.17 -7.29 1.14
C ILE A 31 8.19 -7.09 2.30
N VAL A 32 7.01 -6.53 2.02
CA VAL A 32 6.07 -6.10 3.08
C VAL A 32 5.41 -7.28 3.80
N ILE A 33 5.18 -8.41 3.12
CA ILE A 33 4.55 -9.60 3.70
C ILE A 33 5.36 -10.15 4.91
N PRO A 34 6.64 -10.54 4.75
CA PRO A 34 7.42 -11.03 5.88
C PRO A 34 7.59 -9.98 6.98
N GLN A 35 7.73 -8.69 6.60
CA GLN A 35 7.84 -7.59 7.55
C GLN A 35 6.57 -7.43 8.41
N ALA A 36 5.38 -7.46 7.81
CA ALA A 36 4.12 -7.33 8.53
C ALA A 36 3.84 -8.54 9.43
N VAL A 37 4.21 -9.74 8.99
CA VAL A 37 4.14 -10.95 9.82
C VAL A 37 5.07 -10.84 11.04
N ALA A 38 6.30 -10.36 10.85
CA ALA A 38 7.23 -10.10 11.95
C ALA A 38 6.66 -9.07 12.93
N PHE A 39 6.02 -8.00 12.44
CA PHE A 39 5.36 -7.01 13.30
C PHE A 39 4.18 -7.57 14.09
N ALA A 40 3.37 -8.44 13.50
CA ALA A 40 2.31 -9.13 14.25
C ALA A 40 2.89 -10.00 15.38
N MET A 41 3.99 -10.71 15.11
CA MET A 41 4.64 -11.55 16.11
C MET A 41 5.24 -10.76 17.28
N ILE A 42 5.91 -9.63 17.04
CA ILE A 42 6.44 -8.79 18.14
C ILE A 42 5.32 -8.13 18.96
N ALA A 43 4.15 -7.93 18.36
CA ALA A 43 2.96 -7.43 19.04
C ALA A 43 2.21 -8.54 19.80
N CYS A 44 2.76 -9.76 19.88
CA CYS A 44 2.13 -10.94 20.46
C CYS A 44 0.76 -11.28 19.83
N MET A 45 0.57 -10.92 18.56
CA MET A 45 -0.64 -11.21 17.79
C MET A 45 -0.44 -12.43 16.88
N PRO A 46 -1.53 -13.14 16.53
CA PRO A 46 -1.45 -14.18 15.51
C PRO A 46 -0.88 -13.64 14.17
N PRO A 47 0.03 -14.38 13.49
CA PRO A 47 0.66 -13.94 12.24
C PRO A 47 -0.30 -13.50 11.13
N VAL A 48 -1.54 -14.04 11.13
CA VAL A 48 -2.59 -13.69 10.17
C VAL A 48 -2.93 -12.19 10.18
N TYR A 49 -2.78 -11.51 11.33
CA TYR A 49 -2.98 -10.06 11.42
C TYR A 49 -1.93 -9.26 10.62
N GLY A 50 -0.74 -9.83 10.41
CA GLY A 50 0.27 -9.27 9.50
C GLY A 50 -0.22 -9.23 8.05
N PHE A 51 -0.91 -10.27 7.59
CA PHE A 51 -1.48 -10.29 6.24
C PHE A 51 -2.64 -9.28 6.08
N TYR A 52 -3.52 -9.18 7.08
CA TYR A 52 -4.61 -8.20 7.03
C TYR A 52 -4.09 -6.76 6.98
N THR A 53 -3.09 -6.44 7.81
CA THR A 53 -2.49 -5.10 7.82
C THR A 53 -1.68 -4.81 6.56
N ALA A 54 -0.95 -5.80 6.02
CA ALA A 54 -0.21 -5.68 4.77
C ALA A 54 -1.10 -5.43 3.54
N MET A 55 -2.36 -5.88 3.56
CA MET A 55 -3.31 -5.66 2.46
C MET A 55 -4.13 -4.38 2.63
N LEU A 56 -4.71 -4.17 3.82
CA LEU A 56 -5.66 -3.08 4.03
C LEU A 56 -4.99 -1.72 4.14
N THR A 57 -3.83 -1.65 4.80
CA THR A 57 -3.14 -0.37 5.04
C THR A 57 -2.73 0.31 3.72
N PRO A 58 -2.09 -0.39 2.75
CA PRO A 58 -1.73 0.22 1.47
C PRO A 58 -2.95 0.63 0.64
N VAL A 59 -4.04 -0.14 0.68
CA VAL A 59 -5.29 0.21 -0.04
C VAL A 59 -5.88 1.50 0.51
N ILE A 60 -5.97 1.61 1.83
CA ILE A 60 -6.46 2.83 2.50
C ILE A 60 -5.50 3.99 2.20
N ALA A 61 -4.19 3.75 2.29
CA ALA A 61 -3.17 4.75 1.97
C ALA A 61 -3.22 5.20 0.50
N ALA A 62 -3.52 4.33 -0.46
CA ALA A 62 -3.66 4.70 -1.85
C ALA A 62 -4.89 5.60 -2.08
N ILE A 63 -6.01 5.31 -1.42
CA ILE A 63 -7.26 6.06 -1.58
C ILE A 63 -7.20 7.45 -0.91
N PHE A 64 -6.61 7.52 0.29
CA PHE A 64 -6.58 8.73 1.11
C PHE A 64 -5.23 9.46 1.11
N GLY A 65 -4.19 8.83 0.57
CA GLY A 65 -2.85 9.40 0.50
C GLY A 65 -2.78 10.53 -0.53
N SER A 66 -2.10 11.61 -0.14
CA SER A 66 -1.79 12.73 -1.03
C SER A 66 -0.44 12.59 -1.73
N SER A 67 0.33 11.54 -1.40
CA SER A 67 1.69 11.31 -1.92
C SER A 67 1.67 10.30 -3.06
N TYR A 68 2.32 10.67 -4.16
CA TYR A 68 2.39 9.87 -5.39
C TYR A 68 3.41 8.71 -5.31
N HIS A 69 4.25 8.65 -4.27
CA HIS A 69 5.42 7.75 -4.17
C HIS A 69 5.44 6.88 -2.89
N LEU A 70 4.33 6.81 -2.14
CA LEU A 70 4.22 5.99 -0.94
C LEU A 70 3.69 4.61 -1.28
#